data_AF-A0A832NE96-F1
#
_entry.id   AF-A0A832NE96-F1
#
_cell.length_a   1.000
_cell.length_b   1.000
_cell.length_c   1.000
_cell.angle_alpha   90.00
_cell.angle_beta   90.00
_cell.angle_gamma   90.00
#
_symmetry.space_group_name_H-M   'P 1'
#
loop_
_entity.id
_entity.type
_entity.pdbx_description
1 polymer ?
#
loop_
_entity_poly.entity_id
_entity_poly.type
_entity_poly.pdbx_seq_one_letter_code
_entity_poly.pdbx_strand_id
1 'polypeptide(L)'
;MGESVSVDELYVALLRYYRVATFWGDPRVKLESDIAKLVEEGLTREEAIKRLFAEKIGDYRVLAERRRSALPEILEGAKLIYAGRRFGVVYVETDPFFENLPKLGRILDEVEERYGEVVAVIPNVGAVTTSLFTGISGVKGVAIVFKLQRSEAEQQSEQAGGQH
;
A
#
# COMPACT_ATOMS: atom_id res chain seq x y z
N MET A 1 -8.07 15.74 -23.26
CA MET A 1 -6.72 16.29 -23.01
C MET A 1 -6.09 15.40 -21.96
N GLY A 2 -5.03 14.68 -22.32
CA GLY A 2 -4.49 13.61 -21.47
C GLY A 2 -3.83 14.20 -20.22
N GLU A 3 -4.29 13.76 -19.06
CA GLU A 3 -3.57 13.98 -17.80
C GLU A 3 -2.17 13.40 -17.95
N SER A 4 -1.16 14.27 -18.03
CA SER A 4 0.23 13.86 -18.02
C SER A 4 0.56 13.37 -16.62
N VAL A 5 0.68 12.04 -16.46
CA VAL A 5 1.14 11.41 -15.22
C VAL A 5 2.49 12.00 -14.85
N SER A 6 2.64 12.44 -13.61
CA SER A 6 3.88 13.06 -13.13
C SER A 6 4.99 12.02 -12.97
N VAL A 7 6.25 12.46 -13.06
CA VAL A 7 7.41 11.56 -12.87
C VAL A 7 7.44 10.98 -11.45
N ASP A 8 6.99 11.76 -10.46
CA ASP A 8 6.89 11.32 -9.07
C ASP A 8 5.88 10.18 -8.90
N GLU A 9 4.75 10.23 -9.59
CA GLU A 9 3.78 9.13 -9.58
C GLU A 9 4.34 7.85 -10.21
N LEU A 10 5.11 7.97 -11.29
CA LEU A 10 5.78 6.82 -11.92
C LEU A 10 6.83 6.22 -10.98
N TYR A 11 7.58 7.07 -10.28
CA TYR A 11 8.57 6.65 -9.29
C TYR A 11 7.91 5.92 -8.11
N VAL A 12 6.82 6.46 -7.56
CA VAL A 12 6.07 5.82 -6.48
C VAL A 12 5.52 4.46 -6.90
N ALA A 13 4.98 4.37 -8.11
CA ALA A 13 4.47 3.10 -8.64
C ALA A 13 5.58 2.06 -8.88
N LEU A 14 6.76 2.48 -9.36
CA LEU A 14 7.94 1.63 -9.43
C LEU A 14 8.39 1.16 -8.06
N LEU A 15 8.43 2.05 -7.06
CA LEU A 15 8.79 1.68 -5.70
C LEU A 15 7.84 0.60 -5.14
N ARG A 16 6.54 0.71 -5.43
CA ARG A 16 5.54 -0.33 -5.09
C ARG A 16 5.86 -1.66 -5.77
N TYR A 17 6.12 -1.65 -7.08
CA TYR A 17 6.51 -2.86 -7.82
C TYR A 17 7.74 -3.53 -7.18
N TYR A 18 8.78 -2.75 -6.84
CA TYR A 18 9.99 -3.28 -6.24
C TYR A 18 9.78 -3.78 -4.80
N ARG A 19 8.86 -3.21 -4.01
CA ARG A 19 8.49 -3.75 -2.67
C ARG A 19 7.94 -5.17 -2.77
N VAL A 20 7.11 -5.45 -3.77
CA VAL A 20 6.52 -6.78 -3.98
C VAL A 20 7.50 -7.74 -4.64
N ALA A 21 8.28 -7.26 -5.62
CA ALA A 21 9.18 -8.10 -6.40
C ALA A 21 10.51 -8.44 -5.68
N THR A 22 10.86 -7.72 -4.62
CA THR A 22 12.14 -7.89 -3.92
C THR A 22 11.96 -8.68 -2.63
N PHE A 23 12.38 -9.95 -2.63
CA PHE A 23 12.29 -10.83 -1.47
C PHE A 23 13.42 -10.60 -0.44
N TRP A 24 14.56 -10.03 -0.86
CA TRP A 24 15.71 -9.71 0.00
C TRP A 24 16.33 -8.35 -0.35
N GLY A 25 16.63 -7.55 0.67
CA GLY A 25 17.23 -6.22 0.54
C GLY A 25 16.21 -5.08 0.56
N ASP A 26 16.69 -3.83 0.58
CA ASP A 26 15.84 -2.63 0.57
C ASP A 26 15.32 -2.38 -0.86
N PRO A 27 13.99 -2.43 -1.08
CA PRO A 27 13.37 -2.17 -2.39
C PRO A 27 13.72 -0.82 -2.99
N ARG A 28 13.90 0.22 -2.15
CA ARG A 28 14.27 1.56 -2.59
C ARG A 28 15.69 1.59 -3.12
N VAL A 29 16.62 0.93 -2.43
CA VAL A 29 18.02 0.82 -2.88
C VAL A 29 18.08 0.09 -4.22
N LYS A 30 17.27 -0.96 -4.39
CA LYS A 30 17.22 -1.70 -5.66
C LYS A 30 16.63 -0.86 -6.80
N LEU A 31 15.54 -0.14 -6.55
CA LEU A 31 14.96 0.80 -7.51
C LEU A 31 15.99 1.88 -7.92
N GLU A 32 16.65 2.52 -6.95
CA GLU A 32 17.65 3.55 -7.24
C GLU A 32 18.84 2.99 -8.02
N SER A 33 19.28 1.76 -7.73
CA SER A 33 20.33 1.11 -8.49
C SER A 33 19.94 0.87 -9.95
N ASP A 34 18.71 0.45 -10.22
CA ASP A 34 18.24 0.23 -11.59
C ASP A 34 17.99 1.55 -12.34
N ILE A 35 17.54 2.61 -11.66
CA ILE A 35 17.50 3.97 -12.22
C ILE A 35 18.92 4.45 -12.56
N ALA A 36 19.88 4.24 -11.65
CA ALA A 36 21.26 4.68 -11.85
C ALA A 36 21.92 4.02 -13.07
N LYS A 37 21.68 2.72 -13.31
CA LYS A 37 22.16 2.03 -14.52
C LYS A 37 21.65 2.68 -15.82
N LEU A 38 20.36 3.03 -15.85
CA LEU A 38 19.78 3.71 -17.01
C LEU A 38 20.35 5.13 -17.18
N VAL A 39 20.68 5.81 -16.08
CA VAL A 39 21.36 7.12 -16.13
C VAL A 39 22.80 6.97 -16.64
N GLU A 40 23.52 5.92 -16.26
CA GLU A 40 24.86 5.60 -16.79
C GLU A 40 24.84 5.30 -18.30
N GLU A 41 23.74 4.77 -18.81
CA GLU A 41 23.50 4.59 -20.26
C GLU A 41 23.20 5.90 -21.01
N GLY A 42 23.18 7.04 -20.31
CA GLY A 42 23.04 8.37 -20.88
C GLY A 42 21.62 8.96 -20.84
N LEU A 43 20.67 8.32 -20.15
CA LEU A 43 19.33 8.89 -19.94
C LEU A 43 19.34 9.91 -18.79
N THR A 44 18.48 10.92 -18.89
CA THR A 44 18.16 11.74 -17.72
C THR A 44 17.39 10.91 -16.69
N ARG A 45 17.39 11.33 -15.42
CA ARG A 45 16.67 10.62 -14.35
C ARG A 45 15.18 10.46 -14.67
N GLU A 46 14.55 11.48 -15.24
CA GLU A 46 13.14 11.41 -15.63
C GLU A 46 12.88 10.39 -16.73
N GLU A 47 13.75 10.35 -17.75
CA GLU A 47 13.63 9.39 -18.84
C GLU A 47 13.91 7.96 -18.37
N ALA A 48 14.88 7.79 -17.46
CA ALA A 48 15.15 6.52 -16.81
C ALA A 48 13.92 6.01 -16.04
N ILE A 49 13.26 6.86 -15.26
CA ILE A 49 12.02 6.51 -14.55
C ILE A 49 10.91 6.12 -15.52
N LYS A 50 10.68 6.92 -16.57
CA LYS A 50 9.65 6.64 -17.59
C LYS A 50 9.92 5.31 -18.31
N ARG A 51 11.18 5.07 -18.71
CA ARG A 51 11.59 3.84 -19.39
C ARG A 51 11.47 2.62 -18.49
N LEU A 52 11.94 2.72 -17.25
CA LEU A 52 11.85 1.63 -16.27
C LEU A 52 10.40 1.30 -15.94
N PHE A 53 9.55 2.33 -15.81
CA PHE A 53 8.10 2.13 -15.60
C PHE A 53 7.46 1.38 -16.76
N ALA A 54 7.73 1.80 -18.00
CA ALA A 54 7.21 1.14 -19.19
C ALA A 54 7.68 -0.33 -19.29
N GLU A 55 8.93 -0.61 -18.91
CA GLU A 55 9.51 -1.96 -18.93
C GLU A 55 8.95 -2.88 -17.84
N LYS A 56 8.83 -2.40 -16.60
CA LYS A 56 8.46 -3.24 -15.45
C LYS A 56 6.96 -3.35 -15.22
N ILE A 57 6.21 -2.30 -15.53
CA ILE A 57 4.79 -2.17 -15.16
C ILE A 57 3.90 -2.12 -16.39
N GLY A 58 4.30 -1.41 -17.46
CA GLY A 58 3.50 -1.27 -18.69
C GLY A 58 2.59 -0.02 -18.69
N ASP A 59 1.38 -0.12 -19.24
CA ASP A 59 0.49 1.04 -19.44
C ASP A 59 -0.21 1.48 -18.13
N TYR A 60 0.08 2.71 -17.69
CA TYR A 60 -0.48 3.34 -16.49
C TYR A 60 -2.01 3.36 -16.47
N ARG A 61 -2.68 3.35 -17.64
CA ARG A 61 -4.15 3.32 -17.73
C ARG A 61 -4.76 2.08 -17.08
N VAL A 62 -4.07 0.95 -17.08
CA VAL A 62 -4.53 -0.29 -16.42
C VAL A 62 -4.51 -0.16 -14.89
N LEU A 63 -3.55 0.58 -14.34
CA LEU A 63 -3.46 0.88 -12.90
C LEU A 63 -4.52 1.91 -12.48
N ALA A 64 -4.73 2.96 -13.27
CA ALA A 64 -5.75 3.97 -13.02
C ALA A 64 -7.17 3.39 -13.08
N GLU A 65 -7.43 2.42 -13.96
CA GLU A 65 -8.71 1.71 -14.04
C GLU A 65 -8.95 0.81 -12.80
N ARG A 66 -7.92 0.09 -12.31
CA ARG A 66 -7.99 -0.68 -11.05
C ARG A 66 -8.31 0.18 -9.82
N ARG A 67 -7.86 1.43 -9.82
CA ARG A 67 -8.13 2.40 -8.74
C ARG A 67 -9.59 2.87 -8.73
N ARG A 68 -10.24 2.88 -9.90
CA ARG A 68 -11.58 3.44 -10.12
C ARG A 68 -12.71 2.44 -9.85
N SER A 69 -12.44 1.15 -9.98
CA SER A 69 -13.40 0.10 -9.62
C SER A 69 -13.61 0.06 -8.10
N ALA A 70 -14.89 -0.09 -7.69
CA ALA A 70 -15.32 -0.28 -6.31
C ALA A 70 -14.45 -1.32 -5.58
N LEU A 71 -14.31 -1.16 -4.25
CA LEU A 71 -13.50 -1.98 -3.33
C LEU A 71 -13.05 -3.30 -3.96
N PRO A 72 -11.74 -3.48 -4.26
CA PRO A 72 -11.26 -4.66 -4.97
C PRO A 72 -11.71 -5.91 -4.21
N GLU A 73 -12.00 -7.00 -4.91
CA GLU A 73 -12.40 -8.29 -4.31
C GLU A 73 -11.45 -8.75 -3.20
N ILE A 74 -10.18 -8.28 -3.20
CA ILE A 74 -9.19 -8.47 -2.12
C ILE A 74 -9.68 -7.98 -0.74
N LEU A 75 -10.53 -6.95 -0.70
CA LEU A 75 -11.16 -6.44 0.52
C LEU A 75 -12.47 -7.18 0.87
N GLU A 76 -12.83 -8.27 0.18
CA GLU A 76 -13.94 -9.11 0.58
C GLU A 76 -13.65 -9.71 1.98
N GLY A 77 -14.39 -9.26 3.00
CA GLY A 77 -14.13 -9.58 4.41
C GLY A 77 -13.33 -8.52 5.19
N ALA A 78 -12.93 -7.41 4.54
CA ALA A 78 -12.39 -6.21 5.17
C ALA A 78 -13.47 -5.11 5.23
N LYS A 79 -13.74 -4.59 6.43
CA LYS A 79 -14.75 -3.56 6.67
C LYS A 79 -14.07 -2.30 7.21
N LEU A 80 -14.25 -1.17 6.54
CA LEU A 80 -13.87 0.13 7.09
C LEU A 80 -14.81 0.46 8.25
N ILE A 81 -14.31 0.40 9.49
CA ILE A 81 -15.10 0.60 10.70
C ILE A 81 -15.08 2.07 11.12
N TYR A 82 -13.98 2.77 10.86
CA TYR A 82 -13.81 4.15 11.25
C TYR A 82 -12.96 4.93 10.23
N ALA A 83 -13.38 6.15 9.91
CA ALA A 83 -12.63 7.09 9.10
C ALA A 83 -12.68 8.48 9.76
N GLY A 84 -11.62 8.81 10.49
CA GLY A 84 -11.45 10.12 11.11
C GLY A 84 -10.68 11.09 10.23
N ARG A 85 -10.25 12.23 10.79
CA ARG A 85 -9.46 13.24 10.07
C ARG A 85 -7.99 12.86 9.87
N ARG A 86 -7.43 12.08 10.80
CA ARG A 86 -6.01 11.70 10.80
C ARG A 86 -5.78 10.20 10.74
N PHE A 87 -6.75 9.42 11.20
CA PHE A 87 -6.65 7.98 11.33
C PHE A 87 -7.93 7.31 10.87
N GLY A 88 -7.80 6.11 10.34
CA GLY A 88 -8.91 5.21 10.10
C GLY A 88 -8.63 3.80 10.61
N VAL A 89 -9.66 2.98 10.64
CA VAL A 89 -9.61 1.59 11.12
C VAL A 89 -10.36 0.68 10.15
N VAL A 90 -9.66 -0.33 9.64
CA VAL A 90 -10.24 -1.45 8.90
C VAL A 90 -10.26 -2.68 9.80
N TYR A 91 -11.37 -3.39 9.86
CA TYR A 91 -11.46 -4.70 10.51
C TYR A 91 -11.44 -5.80 9.46
N VAL A 92 -10.64 -6.84 9.69
CA VAL A 92 -10.52 -8.01 8.81
C VAL A 92 -10.85 -9.25 9.61
N GLU A 93 -11.79 -10.06 9.10
CA GLU A 93 -12.05 -11.38 9.64
C GLU A 93 -10.94 -12.35 9.21
N THR A 94 -10.39 -13.10 10.16
CA THR A 94 -9.23 -13.98 9.94
C THR A 94 -9.43 -15.32 10.64
N ASP A 95 -10.59 -15.94 10.48
CA ASP A 95 -10.87 -17.26 11.04
C ASP A 95 -11.04 -18.28 9.88
N PRO A 96 -10.16 -19.29 9.74
CA PRO A 96 -8.97 -19.57 10.56
C PRO A 96 -7.76 -18.67 10.23
N PHE A 97 -7.00 -18.26 11.27
CA PHE A 97 -5.97 -17.21 11.16
C PHE A 97 -4.83 -17.54 10.20
N PHE A 98 -4.22 -18.72 10.36
CA PHE A 98 -3.04 -19.11 9.57
C PHE A 98 -3.31 -19.15 8.07
N GLU A 99 -4.47 -19.68 7.67
CA GLU A 99 -4.87 -19.77 6.26
C GLU A 99 -5.15 -18.39 5.66
N ASN A 100 -5.57 -17.44 6.49
CA ASN A 100 -5.89 -16.07 6.08
C ASN A 100 -4.70 -15.11 6.15
N LEU A 101 -3.52 -15.52 6.61
CA LEU A 101 -2.33 -14.63 6.67
C LEU A 101 -1.94 -14.04 5.31
N PRO A 102 -1.90 -14.80 4.19
CA PRO A 102 -1.63 -14.22 2.87
C PRO A 102 -2.68 -13.19 2.44
N LYS A 103 -3.95 -13.41 2.80
CA LYS A 103 -5.04 -12.47 2.55
C LYS A 103 -4.87 -11.20 3.38
N LEU A 104 -4.56 -11.34 4.67
CA LEU A 104 -4.27 -10.21 5.55
C LEU A 104 -3.10 -9.36 5.02
N GLY A 105 -2.02 -9.98 4.54
CA GLY A 105 -0.90 -9.28 3.91
C GLY A 105 -1.36 -8.38 2.74
N ARG A 106 -2.17 -8.92 1.82
CA ARG A 106 -2.72 -8.16 0.69
C ARG A 106 -3.63 -7.01 1.13
N ILE A 107 -4.40 -7.20 2.20
CA ILE A 107 -5.27 -6.14 2.75
C ILE A 107 -4.43 -5.02 3.36
N LEU A 108 -3.33 -5.36 4.06
CA LEU A 108 -2.40 -4.36 4.59
C LEU A 108 -1.78 -3.52 3.46
N ASP A 109 -1.33 -4.18 2.39
CA ASP A 109 -0.84 -3.48 1.19
C ASP A 109 -1.91 -2.55 0.63
N GLU A 110 -3.15 -3.04 0.43
CA GLU A 110 -4.26 -2.24 -0.09
C GLU A 110 -4.60 -1.03 0.81
N VAL A 111 -4.53 -1.21 2.14
CA VAL A 111 -4.77 -0.12 3.09
C VAL A 111 -3.69 0.95 3.00
N GLU A 112 -2.41 0.56 2.94
CA GLU A 112 -1.30 1.48 2.69
C GLU A 112 -1.46 2.21 1.36
N GLU A 113 -1.91 1.49 0.33
CA GLU A 113 -2.02 2.02 -1.03
C GLU A 113 -3.17 3.01 -1.22
N ARG A 114 -4.32 2.76 -0.58
CA ARG A 114 -5.55 3.58 -0.75
C ARG A 114 -5.72 4.66 0.30
N TYR A 115 -5.40 4.35 1.55
CA TYR A 115 -5.77 5.22 2.66
C TYR A 115 -4.55 5.87 3.33
N GLY A 116 -3.46 5.12 3.49
CA GLY A 116 -2.20 5.62 4.03
C GLY A 116 -1.54 4.64 4.99
N GLU A 117 -0.44 5.07 5.58
CA GLU A 117 0.49 4.24 6.37
C GLU A 117 -0.22 3.41 7.45
N VAL A 118 -0.03 2.09 7.45
CA VAL A 118 -0.50 1.23 8.53
C VAL A 118 0.40 1.44 9.74
N VAL A 119 -0.18 1.84 10.86
CA VAL A 119 0.55 2.14 12.10
C VAL A 119 0.40 1.07 13.17
N ALA A 120 -0.65 0.26 13.10
CA ALA A 120 -0.86 -0.86 14.02
C ALA A 120 -1.76 -1.94 13.44
N VAL A 121 -1.50 -3.19 13.83
CA VAL A 121 -2.38 -4.34 13.63
C VAL A 121 -2.71 -4.92 15.00
N ILE A 122 -3.98 -4.86 15.39
CA ILE A 122 -4.45 -5.24 16.72
C ILE A 122 -5.25 -6.54 16.59
N PRO A 123 -4.74 -7.68 17.10
CA PRO A 123 -5.47 -8.93 17.03
C PRO A 123 -6.68 -8.92 17.97
N ASN A 124 -7.84 -9.31 17.44
CA ASN A 124 -9.02 -9.61 18.23
C ASN A 124 -8.95 -11.08 18.66
N VAL A 125 -8.42 -11.31 19.87
CA VAL A 125 -8.22 -12.64 20.44
C VAL A 125 -9.47 -13.06 21.21
N GLY A 126 -9.98 -14.27 20.94
CA GLY A 126 -11.11 -14.85 21.65
C GLY A 126 -11.21 -16.36 21.46
N ALA A 127 -12.24 -17.01 22.02
CA ALA A 127 -12.48 -18.43 21.77
C ALA A 127 -12.96 -18.64 20.32
N VAL A 128 -12.20 -19.41 19.52
CA VAL A 128 -12.55 -19.83 18.15
C VAL A 128 -12.58 -21.35 18.07
N THR A 129 -13.44 -21.88 17.20
CA THR A 129 -13.58 -23.32 16.96
C THR A 129 -12.48 -23.80 16.02
N THR A 130 -11.29 -24.07 16.56
CA THR A 130 -10.34 -24.94 15.86
C THR A 130 -10.75 -26.38 16.13
N SER A 131 -11.07 -27.09 15.05
CA SER A 131 -11.53 -28.47 15.00
C SER A 131 -10.66 -29.41 15.85
N LEU A 132 -11.31 -30.10 16.80
CA LEU A 132 -10.80 -31.20 17.63
C LEU A 132 -9.69 -30.86 18.65
N PHE A 133 -10.08 -30.93 19.93
CA PHE A 133 -9.27 -30.96 21.15
C PHE A 133 -8.89 -29.61 21.79
N THR A 134 -9.50 -29.38 22.96
CA THR A 134 -9.11 -28.49 24.07
C THR A 134 -9.10 -26.99 23.79
N GLY A 135 -9.87 -26.25 24.58
CA GLY A 135 -10.06 -24.80 24.42
C GLY A 135 -8.74 -24.04 24.48
N ILE A 136 -8.37 -23.42 23.36
CA ILE A 136 -7.26 -22.47 23.26
C ILE A 136 -7.78 -21.24 22.52
N SER A 137 -7.41 -20.06 23.01
CA SER A 137 -7.70 -18.77 22.40
C SER A 137 -7.14 -18.68 20.98
N GLY A 138 -7.92 -18.22 20.00
CA GLY A 138 -7.45 -17.92 18.66
C GLY A 138 -7.89 -16.54 18.18
N VAL A 139 -7.34 -16.10 17.06
CA VAL A 139 -7.58 -14.76 16.51
C VAL A 139 -8.80 -14.82 15.60
N LYS A 140 -9.89 -14.13 15.97
CA LYS A 140 -11.13 -14.04 15.17
C LYS A 140 -11.00 -13.10 13.98
N GLY A 141 -10.14 -12.11 14.15
CA GLY A 141 -9.95 -11.02 13.21
C GLY A 141 -8.87 -10.08 13.71
N VAL A 142 -8.57 -9.08 12.91
CA VAL A 142 -7.60 -8.04 13.24
C VAL A 142 -8.17 -6.67 12.90
N ALA A 143 -7.89 -5.69 13.75
CA ALA A 143 -8.12 -4.29 13.43
C ALA A 143 -6.80 -3.68 12.92
N ILE A 144 -6.84 -3.15 11.70
CA ILE A 144 -5.75 -2.44 11.05
C ILE A 144 -6.00 -0.95 11.25
N VAL A 145 -5.11 -0.28 11.97
CA VAL A 145 -5.13 1.17 12.16
C VAL A 145 -4.17 1.79 11.17
N PHE A 146 -4.63 2.79 10.43
CA PHE A 146 -3.81 3.51 9.46
C PHE A 146 -3.90 5.01 9.67
N LYS A 147 -2.82 5.71 9.34
CA LYS A 147 -2.74 7.17 9.30
C LYS A 147 -3.04 7.62 7.88
N LEU A 148 -4.00 8.53 7.72
CA LEU A 148 -4.38 9.05 6.41
C LEU A 148 -3.20 9.79 5.78
N GLN A 149 -2.95 9.53 4.49
CA GLN A 149 -2.05 10.38 3.71
C GLN A 149 -2.66 11.78 3.61
N ARG A 150 -1.97 12.77 4.18
CA ARG A 150 -2.33 14.18 3.99
C ARG A 150 -2.20 14.53 2.52
N SER A 151 -3.25 15.13 1.96
CA SER A 151 -3.19 15.74 0.64
C SER A 151 -2.12 16.84 0.61
N GLU A 152 -1.44 16.99 -0.53
CA GLU A 152 -0.35 17.97 -0.71
C GLU A 152 -0.77 19.41 -0.35
N ALA A 153 -2.06 19.73 -0.49
CA ALA A 153 -2.67 20.99 -0.08
C ALA A 153 -2.60 21.28 1.45
N GLU A 154 -2.66 20.24 2.28
CA GLU A 154 -2.51 20.37 3.75
C GLU A 154 -1.04 20.51 4.17
N GLN A 155 -0.11 19.98 3.35
CA GLN A 155 1.33 20.07 3.62
C GLN A 155 1.87 21.47 3.26
N GLN A 156 1.36 22.08 2.19
CA GLN A 156 1.73 23.45 1.79
C GLN A 156 1.18 24.53 2.74
N SER A 157 0.01 24.30 3.35
CA SER A 157 -0.59 25.26 4.29
C SER A 157 0.11 25.30 5.65
N GLU A 158 0.68 24.18 6.12
CA GLU A 158 1.53 24.16 7.33
C GLU A 158 2.90 24.81 7.10
N GLN A 159 3.49 24.70 5.90
CA GLN A 159 4.74 25.38 5.57
C GLN A 159 4.58 26.91 5.41
N ALA A 160 3.41 27.38 4.97
CA ALA A 160 3.11 28.80 4.86
C ALA A 160 2.72 29.46 6.21
N GLY A 161 2.21 28.70 7.18
CA GLY A 161 1.77 29.22 8.48
C GLY A 161 2.85 29.32 9.57
N GLY A 162 4.07 28.84 9.30
CA GLY A 162 5.18 28.82 10.27
C GLY A 162 6.07 30.06 10.29
N GLN A 163 5.73 31.11 9.54
CA GLN A 163 6.45 32.39 9.53
C GLN A 163 5.54 33.52 10.01
N HIS A 164 5.26 33.58 11.31
CA HIS A 164 4.81 34.80 11.98
C HIS A 164 5.31 34.84 13.43
#